data_AF-A0AAI9XS33-F1
#
_entry.id   AF-A0AAI9XS33-F1
#
_cell.length_a   1.000
_cell.length_b   1.000
_cell.length_c   1.000
_cell.angle_alpha   90.00
_cell.angle_beta   90.00
_cell.angle_gamma   90.00
#
_symmetry.space_group_name_H-M   'P 1'
#
loop_
_entity.id
_entity.type
_entity.pdbx_description
1 polymer ?
#
loop_
_entity_poly.entity_id
_entity_poly.type
_entity_poly.pdbx_seq_one_letter_code
_entity_poly.pdbx_strand_id
1 'polypeptide(L)'
;MRVIRKIDDAGELIQSFLASEEFILSQNDASPSLAPHDQERLLDFPNAETQAANIAESTKLSKEDLLERAVESPSQLTAAEISLLKNRYWMDVSPGEEREVSRAAGLIMGPNRVSEEKYEQAQKRLGAVRHMLYAENEEKAINNAITEHWRRENESWKARQRQETENALSKARPWVRRLWEEDKGEKVWGYGMFIDPKAFANDEEADRYMARRDGVLFHARDAVGAGSSAINNKWKLQKLEWPTSDAAGGGKEMSARQAVGRGDAEEDTSELTIDEDQRGGREDEERLASFRILCTRFNSIRDRGTRSQTQEGIVSGAPVYSETSALEGGIIRNVFLMVDKLSVKSVLGAHRLVDDMWVWAVDPDHDDADETLTTNDEPRQSETPGRYRGFMRVRLQQLVNNFYGVRRFHQREYAMKKLWEAAQKSKHQAFVSIHDVEARSWSIDRAGWQLPLRKALFCALAYSYLQHEAVPTRAPHFPLHGFRVESNSWRNMESRVSDNTTWWFTNSGIQANVLLFPGTQLPETLILLYETLNPNGEEATQRHFVEESLEKARERYFLPDSARDSSIVDWFWKLLNMHRLLFLAASLS
;
A
#
# COMPACT_ATOMS: atom_id res chain seq x y z
N MET A 1 -14.31 12.08 -27.55
CA MET A 1 -13.48 13.30 -27.41
C MET A 1 -14.25 14.58 -27.69
N ARG A 2 -15.15 14.59 -28.67
CA ARG A 2 -15.88 15.78 -29.11
C ARG A 2 -16.67 16.52 -28.02
N VAL A 3 -17.34 15.81 -27.11
CA VAL A 3 -18.02 16.41 -25.94
C VAL A 3 -17.05 17.12 -25.00
N ILE A 4 -15.90 16.51 -24.71
CA ILE A 4 -14.88 17.08 -23.82
C ILE A 4 -14.32 18.37 -24.43
N ARG A 5 -14.13 18.38 -25.75
CA ARG A 5 -13.72 19.57 -26.53
C ARG A 5 -14.83 20.60 -26.73
N LYS A 6 -16.04 20.36 -26.22
CA LYS A 6 -17.23 21.20 -26.40
C LYS A 6 -17.58 21.44 -27.88
N ILE A 7 -17.25 20.47 -28.73
CA ILE A 7 -17.62 20.47 -30.15
C ILE A 7 -19.08 20.05 -30.30
N ASP A 8 -19.50 19.03 -29.55
CA ASP A 8 -20.87 18.53 -29.54
C ASP A 8 -21.46 18.52 -28.13
N ASP A 9 -22.78 18.60 -28.03
CA ASP A 9 -23.53 18.33 -26.80
C ASP A 9 -23.79 16.82 -26.63
N ALA A 10 -23.70 16.34 -25.39
CA ALA A 10 -23.88 14.93 -25.06
C ALA A 10 -25.34 14.46 -25.23
N GLY A 11 -26.32 15.30 -24.86
CA GLY A 11 -27.74 14.98 -24.99
C GLY A 11 -28.16 14.87 -26.46
N GLU A 12 -27.73 15.82 -27.28
CA GLU A 12 -27.96 15.78 -28.73
C GLU A 12 -27.32 14.55 -29.37
N LEU A 13 -26.12 14.16 -28.94
CA LEU A 13 -25.41 12.97 -29.45
C LEU A 13 -26.19 11.68 -29.20
N ILE A 14 -26.72 11.55 -27.99
CA ILE A 14 -27.51 10.38 -27.59
C ILE A 14 -28.80 10.30 -28.42
N GLN A 15 -29.48 11.43 -28.61
CA GLN A 15 -30.70 11.48 -29.42
C GLN A 15 -30.43 11.19 -30.89
N SER A 16 -29.39 11.79 -31.47
CA SER A 16 -29.03 11.57 -32.87
C SER A 16 -28.60 10.13 -33.12
N PHE A 17 -27.91 9.48 -32.17
CA PHE A 17 -27.46 8.10 -32.32
C PHE A 17 -28.62 7.12 -32.54
N LEU A 18 -29.74 7.26 -31.83
CA LEU A 18 -30.88 6.35 -32.00
C LEU A 18 -31.46 6.42 -33.42
N ALA A 19 -31.59 7.64 -33.96
CA ALA A 19 -32.06 7.85 -35.33
C ALA A 19 -31.06 7.32 -36.37
N SER A 20 -29.75 7.57 -36.16
CA SER A 20 -28.69 7.05 -37.02
C SER A 20 -28.61 5.53 -36.98
N GLU A 21 -28.77 4.91 -35.81
CA GLU A 21 -28.72 3.46 -35.66
C GLU A 21 -29.85 2.79 -36.45
N GLU A 22 -31.08 3.27 -36.31
CA GLU A 22 -32.23 2.74 -37.07
C GLU A 22 -32.01 2.92 -38.58
N PHE A 23 -31.57 4.10 -39.01
CA PHE A 23 -31.30 4.39 -40.41
C PHE A 23 -30.23 3.47 -40.99
N ILE A 24 -29.07 3.35 -40.32
CA ILE A 24 -27.93 2.58 -40.82
C ILE A 24 -28.24 1.07 -40.78
N LEU A 25 -28.86 0.56 -39.72
CA LEU A 25 -29.21 -0.87 -39.63
C LEU A 25 -30.33 -1.28 -40.60
N SER A 26 -31.14 -0.34 -41.09
CA SER A 26 -32.17 -0.62 -42.10
C SER A 26 -31.62 -0.80 -43.52
N GLN A 27 -30.39 -0.34 -43.78
CA GLN A 27 -29.75 -0.44 -45.08
C GLN A 27 -29.02 -1.79 -45.19
N ASN A 28 -29.77 -2.84 -45.51
CA ASN A 28 -29.25 -4.19 -45.73
C ASN A 28 -28.22 -4.23 -46.88
N ASP A 29 -26.93 -4.12 -46.53
CA ASP A 29 -25.73 -4.30 -47.36
C ASP A 29 -25.34 -3.17 -48.35
N ALA A 30 -26.12 -2.09 -48.47
CA ALA A 30 -25.69 -0.90 -49.20
C ALA A 30 -24.83 0.00 -48.30
N SER A 31 -23.70 0.52 -48.80
CA SER A 31 -22.88 1.49 -48.05
C SER A 31 -23.73 2.69 -47.64
N PRO A 32 -23.98 2.90 -46.33
CA PRO A 32 -24.93 3.90 -45.90
C PRO A 32 -24.39 5.30 -46.20
N SER A 33 -25.13 6.05 -47.02
CA SER A 33 -24.82 7.45 -47.31
C SER A 33 -25.32 8.32 -46.16
N LEU A 34 -24.47 8.49 -45.15
CA LEU A 34 -24.66 9.48 -44.09
C LEU A 34 -24.09 10.83 -44.52
N ALA A 35 -24.61 11.93 -43.98
CA ALA A 35 -23.94 13.22 -44.16
C ALA A 35 -22.52 13.14 -43.56
N PRO A 36 -21.48 13.70 -44.23
CA PRO A 36 -20.10 13.60 -43.75
C PRO A 36 -19.91 14.06 -42.30
N HIS A 37 -20.61 15.12 -41.90
CA HIS A 37 -20.60 15.62 -40.52
C HIS A 37 -21.12 14.59 -39.49
N ASP A 38 -22.18 13.85 -39.83
CA ASP A 38 -22.74 12.83 -38.94
C ASP A 38 -21.82 11.61 -38.86
N GLN A 39 -21.13 11.28 -39.96
CA GLN A 39 -20.14 10.22 -39.98
C GLN A 39 -18.95 10.56 -39.07
N GLU A 40 -18.40 11.78 -39.21
CA GLU A 40 -17.34 12.30 -38.34
C GLU A 40 -17.76 12.27 -36.86
N ARG A 41 -18.99 12.69 -36.57
CA ARG A 41 -19.57 12.68 -35.22
C ARG A 41 -19.67 11.27 -34.63
N LEU A 42 -20.22 10.31 -35.38
CA LEU A 42 -20.40 8.93 -34.92
C LEU A 42 -19.05 8.21 -34.74
N LEU A 43 -18.08 8.46 -35.61
CA LEU A 43 -16.74 7.88 -35.52
C LEU A 43 -15.85 8.56 -34.48
N ASP A 44 -16.29 9.69 -33.90
CA ASP A 44 -15.50 10.57 -33.02
C ASP A 44 -14.21 11.02 -33.72
N PHE A 45 -14.34 11.45 -34.98
CA PHE A 45 -13.23 12.00 -35.79
C PHE A 45 -13.25 13.54 -35.79
N PRO A 46 -12.09 14.19 -35.99
CA PRO A 46 -12.04 15.60 -36.34
C PRO A 46 -12.68 15.85 -37.71
N ASN A 47 -12.94 17.13 -38.04
CA ASN A 47 -13.39 17.49 -39.37
C ASN A 47 -12.32 17.14 -40.43
N ALA A 48 -12.74 16.93 -41.68
CA ALA A 48 -11.84 16.51 -42.77
C ALA A 48 -10.56 17.35 -42.93
N GLU A 49 -10.65 18.68 -42.78
CA GLU A 49 -9.48 19.58 -42.89
C GLU A 49 -8.48 19.34 -41.76
N THR A 50 -8.97 19.25 -40.52
CA THR A 50 -8.15 18.97 -39.34
C THR A 50 -7.58 17.56 -39.39
N GLN A 51 -8.36 16.57 -39.86
CA GLN A 51 -7.89 15.21 -40.06
C GLN A 51 -6.71 15.16 -41.04
N ALA A 52 -6.84 15.81 -42.20
CA ALA A 52 -5.80 15.85 -43.22
C ALA A 52 -4.54 16.57 -42.73
N ALA A 53 -4.70 17.69 -42.01
CA ALA A 53 -3.59 18.42 -41.40
C ALA A 53 -2.84 17.54 -40.37
N ASN A 54 -3.58 16.88 -39.48
CA ASN A 54 -3.01 16.01 -38.44
C ASN A 54 -2.26 14.78 -39.03
N ILE A 55 -2.79 14.21 -40.12
CA ILE A 55 -2.11 13.12 -40.85
C ILE A 55 -0.80 13.63 -41.45
N ALA A 56 -0.84 14.76 -42.18
CA ALA A 56 0.34 15.33 -42.84
C ALA A 56 1.43 15.78 -41.83
N GLU A 57 1.02 16.20 -40.64
CA GLU A 57 1.95 16.52 -39.56
C GLU A 57 2.61 15.27 -38.96
N SER A 58 1.86 14.19 -38.78
CA SER A 58 2.34 12.98 -38.11
C SER A 58 3.12 12.03 -39.03
N THR A 59 2.81 12.01 -40.32
CA THR A 59 3.43 11.11 -41.30
C THR A 59 3.51 11.72 -42.70
N LYS A 60 4.44 11.20 -43.50
CA LYS A 60 4.57 11.55 -44.92
C LYS A 60 3.70 10.68 -45.84
N LEU A 61 3.03 9.69 -45.27
CA LEU A 61 2.15 8.79 -46.00
C LEU A 61 0.81 9.44 -46.32
N SER A 62 0.17 8.94 -47.38
CA SER A 62 -1.27 9.15 -47.56
C SER A 62 -2.05 8.47 -46.43
N LYS A 63 -3.34 8.82 -46.29
CA LYS A 63 -4.22 8.16 -45.32
C LYS A 63 -4.30 6.67 -45.62
N GLU A 64 -4.49 6.32 -46.89
CA GLU A 64 -4.66 4.95 -47.38
C GLU A 64 -3.41 4.11 -47.11
N ASP A 65 -2.21 4.62 -47.44
CA ASP A 65 -0.94 3.93 -47.17
C ASP A 65 -0.68 3.76 -45.67
N LEU A 66 -1.10 4.73 -44.84
CA LEU A 66 -1.00 4.64 -43.38
C LEU A 66 -1.90 3.53 -42.84
N LEU A 67 -3.15 3.45 -43.32
CA LEU A 67 -4.10 2.42 -42.92
C LEU A 67 -3.62 1.03 -43.36
N GLU A 68 -3.15 0.89 -44.60
CA GLU A 68 -2.59 -0.35 -45.12
C GLU A 68 -1.38 -0.80 -44.28
N ARG A 69 -0.42 0.09 -44.01
CA ARG A 69 0.73 -0.22 -43.15
C ARG A 69 0.30 -0.65 -41.75
N ALA A 70 -0.66 0.05 -41.14
CA ALA A 70 -1.17 -0.30 -39.82
C ALA A 70 -1.84 -1.68 -39.78
N VAL A 71 -2.43 -2.11 -40.90
CA VAL A 71 -3.01 -3.44 -41.05
C VAL A 71 -1.94 -4.51 -41.30
N GLU A 72 -1.02 -4.28 -42.22
CA GLU A 72 -0.05 -5.29 -42.67
C GLU A 72 1.15 -5.43 -41.72
N SER A 73 1.63 -4.32 -41.16
CA SER A 73 2.88 -4.26 -40.40
C SER A 73 2.79 -3.25 -39.24
N PRO A 74 1.90 -3.46 -38.25
CA PRO A 74 1.69 -2.51 -37.15
C PRO A 74 2.97 -2.22 -36.34
N SER A 75 3.90 -3.17 -36.27
CA SER A 75 5.20 -2.98 -35.60
C SER A 75 6.09 -1.94 -36.27
N GLN A 76 5.86 -1.62 -37.55
CA GLN A 76 6.59 -0.61 -38.30
C GLN A 76 6.02 0.80 -38.12
N LEU A 77 4.86 0.96 -37.48
CA LEU A 77 4.30 2.29 -37.19
C LEU A 77 5.21 3.06 -36.25
N THR A 78 5.40 4.34 -36.53
CA THR A 78 6.09 5.28 -35.64
C THR A 78 5.22 5.60 -34.42
N ALA A 79 5.82 6.18 -33.36
CA ALA A 79 5.06 6.58 -32.18
C ALA A 79 4.00 7.65 -32.50
N ALA A 80 4.30 8.57 -33.42
CA ALA A 80 3.36 9.59 -33.89
C ALA A 80 2.17 8.98 -34.64
N GLU A 81 2.43 8.06 -35.59
CA GLU A 81 1.38 7.33 -36.32
C GLU A 81 0.49 6.50 -35.39
N ILE A 82 1.08 5.82 -34.39
CA ILE A 82 0.31 5.09 -33.38
C ILE A 82 -0.57 6.04 -32.57
N SER A 83 -0.02 7.16 -32.10
CA SER A 83 -0.77 8.15 -31.33
C SER A 83 -1.95 8.70 -32.14
N LEU A 84 -1.69 9.05 -33.41
CA LEU A 84 -2.69 9.55 -34.34
C LEU A 84 -3.84 8.55 -34.52
N LEU A 85 -3.55 7.30 -34.88
CA LEU A 85 -4.57 6.28 -35.11
C LEU A 85 -5.31 5.89 -33.82
N LYS A 86 -4.58 5.69 -32.71
CA LYS A 86 -5.16 5.40 -31.38
C LYS A 86 -6.16 6.47 -30.95
N ASN A 87 -5.81 7.74 -31.20
CA ASN A 87 -6.64 8.88 -30.86
C ASN A 87 -7.60 9.27 -31.99
N ARG A 88 -7.86 8.38 -32.96
CA ARG A 88 -8.85 8.61 -34.03
C ARG A 88 -8.62 9.94 -34.77
N TYR A 89 -7.35 10.21 -35.10
CA TYR A 89 -6.84 11.40 -35.76
C TYR A 89 -6.90 12.70 -34.95
N TRP A 90 -7.30 12.66 -33.67
CA TRP A 90 -7.15 13.81 -32.78
C TRP A 90 -5.68 14.00 -32.39
N MET A 91 -5.11 15.14 -32.79
CA MET A 91 -3.85 15.65 -32.23
C MET A 91 -4.12 16.52 -31.00
N ASP A 92 -3.04 16.80 -30.26
CA ASP A 92 -3.03 17.68 -29.08
C ASP A 92 -4.04 17.30 -27.99
N VAL A 93 -4.22 16.00 -27.76
CA VAL A 93 -5.00 15.54 -26.60
C VAL A 93 -4.25 15.95 -25.34
N SER A 94 -4.75 16.97 -24.67
CA SER A 94 -4.12 17.49 -23.46
C SER A 94 -4.25 16.48 -22.31
N PRO A 95 -3.32 16.51 -21.33
CA PRO A 95 -3.42 15.66 -20.14
C PRO A 95 -4.74 15.83 -19.37
N GLY A 96 -5.38 17.01 -19.47
CA GLY A 96 -6.69 17.29 -18.88
C GLY A 96 -7.80 16.54 -19.60
N GLU A 97 -7.82 16.58 -20.93
CA GLU A 97 -8.81 15.84 -21.73
C GLU A 97 -8.68 14.33 -21.55
N GLU A 98 -7.45 13.82 -21.57
CA GLU A 98 -7.15 12.41 -21.35
C GLU A 98 -7.62 11.94 -19.96
N ARG A 99 -7.45 12.80 -18.93
CA ARG A 99 -7.98 12.55 -17.59
C ARG A 99 -9.51 12.49 -17.58
N GLU A 100 -10.19 13.38 -18.30
CA GLU A 100 -11.66 13.37 -18.38
C GLU A 100 -12.19 12.15 -19.14
N VAL A 101 -11.53 11.71 -20.22
CA VAL A 101 -11.84 10.42 -20.89
C VAL A 101 -11.71 9.26 -19.90
N SER A 102 -10.63 9.25 -19.13
CA SER A 102 -10.35 8.21 -18.14
C SER A 102 -11.35 8.22 -17.00
N ARG A 103 -11.77 9.40 -16.52
CA ARG A 103 -12.83 9.56 -15.52
C ARG A 103 -14.17 9.06 -16.05
N ALA A 104 -14.52 9.40 -17.29
CA ALA A 104 -15.75 8.89 -17.91
C ALA A 104 -15.74 7.36 -17.99
N ALA A 105 -14.62 6.76 -18.42
CA ALA A 105 -14.45 5.30 -18.41
C ALA A 105 -14.52 4.71 -16.98
N GLY A 106 -13.93 5.39 -16.00
CA GLY A 106 -13.96 4.99 -14.59
C GLY A 106 -15.35 5.08 -13.94
N LEU A 107 -16.19 6.04 -14.34
CA LEU A 107 -17.58 6.13 -13.90
C LEU A 107 -18.43 4.99 -14.46
N ILE A 108 -18.19 4.60 -15.71
CA ILE A 108 -18.79 3.40 -16.31
C ILE A 108 -18.29 2.14 -15.59
N MET A 109 -17.05 2.15 -15.12
CA MET A 109 -16.44 1.04 -14.38
C MET A 109 -16.48 1.23 -12.85
N GLY A 110 -17.37 2.06 -12.29
CA GLY A 110 -17.44 2.32 -10.84
C GLY A 110 -18.44 1.46 -10.06
N PRO A 111 -18.61 1.66 -8.74
CA PRO A 111 -19.66 1.01 -7.95
C PRO A 111 -21.09 1.53 -8.25
N ASN A 112 -21.22 2.72 -8.84
CA ASN A 112 -22.50 3.29 -9.29
C ASN A 112 -22.84 2.91 -10.75
N ARG A 113 -22.53 1.67 -11.11
CA ARG A 113 -22.37 1.18 -12.49
C ARG A 113 -23.69 1.05 -13.25
N VAL A 114 -23.64 1.37 -14.55
CA VAL A 114 -24.48 0.69 -15.55
C VAL A 114 -24.10 -0.80 -15.49
N SER A 115 -25.07 -1.73 -15.53
CA SER A 115 -24.73 -3.15 -15.50
C SER A 115 -23.76 -3.50 -16.63
N GLU A 116 -22.83 -4.43 -16.38
CA GLU A 116 -21.83 -4.87 -17.36
C GLU A 116 -22.50 -5.30 -18.67
N GLU A 117 -23.60 -6.05 -18.59
CA GLU A 117 -24.43 -6.45 -19.73
C GLU A 117 -24.94 -5.26 -20.56
N LYS A 118 -25.43 -4.20 -19.90
CA LYS A 118 -25.94 -2.99 -20.59
C LYS A 118 -24.80 -2.23 -21.27
N TYR A 119 -23.63 -2.18 -20.65
CA TYR A 119 -22.44 -1.57 -21.23
C TYR A 119 -21.97 -2.34 -22.46
N GLU A 120 -21.84 -3.67 -22.35
CA GLU A 120 -21.49 -4.53 -23.47
C GLU A 120 -22.50 -4.43 -24.61
N GLN A 121 -23.80 -4.39 -24.30
CA GLN A 121 -24.84 -4.20 -25.29
C GLN A 121 -24.72 -2.84 -26.00
N ALA A 122 -24.48 -1.76 -25.26
CA ALA A 122 -24.29 -0.43 -25.83
C ALA A 122 -23.03 -0.37 -26.72
N GLN A 123 -21.92 -0.97 -26.28
CA GLN A 123 -20.71 -1.08 -27.10
C GLN A 123 -20.94 -1.88 -28.37
N LYS A 124 -21.65 -3.01 -28.29
CA LYS A 124 -21.97 -3.84 -29.45
C LYS A 124 -22.83 -3.10 -30.47
N ARG A 125 -23.85 -2.38 -30.02
CA ARG A 125 -24.72 -1.54 -30.87
C ARG A 125 -23.93 -0.43 -31.57
N LEU A 126 -23.15 0.33 -30.80
CA LEU A 126 -22.31 1.38 -31.35
C LEU A 126 -21.25 0.83 -32.32
N GLY A 127 -20.65 -0.32 -31.99
CA GLY A 127 -19.69 -1.01 -32.84
C GLY A 127 -20.29 -1.42 -34.18
N ALA A 128 -21.49 -2.01 -34.18
CA ALA A 128 -22.19 -2.40 -35.41
C ALA A 128 -22.47 -1.20 -36.33
N VAL A 129 -22.90 -0.07 -35.76
CA VAL A 129 -23.11 1.17 -36.52
C VAL A 129 -21.79 1.71 -37.08
N ARG A 130 -20.74 1.79 -36.25
CA ARG A 130 -19.43 2.34 -36.66
C ARG A 130 -18.76 1.49 -37.73
N HIS A 131 -18.88 0.17 -37.65
CA HIS A 131 -18.27 -0.76 -38.60
C HIS A 131 -18.66 -0.43 -40.05
N MET A 132 -19.93 -0.07 -40.28
CA MET A 132 -20.45 0.28 -41.61
C MET A 132 -19.99 1.66 -42.11
N LEU A 133 -19.41 2.49 -41.24
CA LEU A 133 -19.02 3.86 -41.54
C LEU A 133 -17.52 4.05 -41.76
N TYR A 134 -16.69 3.07 -41.39
CA TYR A 134 -15.25 3.17 -41.58
C TYR A 134 -14.86 3.04 -43.05
N ALA A 135 -13.78 3.73 -43.43
CA ALA A 135 -13.12 3.45 -44.71
C ALA A 135 -12.49 2.04 -44.70
N GLU A 136 -12.11 1.56 -45.89
CA GLU A 136 -11.39 0.30 -46.02
C GLU A 136 -10.16 0.29 -45.09
N ASN A 137 -10.00 -0.80 -44.33
CA ASN A 137 -8.93 -1.00 -43.35
C ASN A 137 -8.91 -0.04 -42.14
N GLU A 138 -9.74 1.01 -42.08
CA GLU A 138 -9.63 2.06 -41.05
C GLU A 138 -9.88 1.55 -39.63
N GLU A 139 -10.94 0.77 -39.42
CA GLU A 139 -11.23 0.18 -38.11
C GLU A 139 -10.10 -0.76 -37.65
N LYS A 140 -9.65 -1.62 -38.55
CA LYS A 140 -8.60 -2.62 -38.27
C LYS A 140 -7.27 -1.93 -37.98
N ALA A 141 -6.93 -0.89 -38.74
CA ALA A 141 -5.75 -0.07 -38.51
C ALA A 141 -5.76 0.61 -37.13
N ILE A 142 -6.90 1.21 -36.74
CA ILE A 142 -7.08 1.83 -35.41
C ILE A 142 -6.90 0.78 -34.31
N ASN A 143 -7.55 -0.38 -34.43
CA ASN A 143 -7.45 -1.47 -33.45
C ASN A 143 -6.03 -2.04 -33.35
N ASN A 144 -5.33 -2.19 -34.49
CA ASN A 144 -3.94 -2.61 -34.54
C ASN A 144 -3.02 -1.59 -33.89
N ALA A 145 -3.22 -0.29 -34.14
CA ALA A 145 -2.45 0.78 -33.51
C ALA A 145 -2.66 0.82 -31.98
N ILE A 146 -3.90 0.65 -31.50
CA ILE A 146 -4.21 0.52 -30.07
C ILE A 146 -3.47 -0.68 -29.47
N THR A 147 -3.54 -1.84 -30.12
CA THR A 147 -2.88 -3.08 -29.67
C THR A 147 -1.36 -2.91 -29.60
N GLU A 148 -0.77 -2.31 -30.63
CA GLU A 148 0.67 -2.05 -30.71
C GLU A 148 1.13 -1.03 -29.67
N HIS A 149 0.33 0.02 -29.41
CA HIS A 149 0.58 0.97 -28.33
C HIS A 149 0.70 0.24 -26.99
N TRP A 150 -0.30 -0.58 -26.64
CA TRP A 150 -0.29 -1.36 -25.40
C TRP A 150 0.85 -2.36 -25.33
N ARG A 151 1.24 -2.98 -26.46
CA ARG A 151 2.40 -3.86 -26.52
C ARG A 151 3.68 -3.11 -26.13
N ARG A 152 3.93 -1.95 -26.75
CA ARG A 152 5.12 -1.11 -26.47
C ARG A 152 5.11 -0.56 -25.05
N GLU A 153 3.96 -0.08 -24.57
CA GLU A 153 3.83 0.39 -23.19
C GLU A 153 4.09 -0.74 -22.19
N ASN A 154 3.53 -1.93 -22.41
CA ASN A 154 3.75 -3.09 -21.55
C ASN A 154 5.22 -3.53 -21.56
N GLU A 155 5.89 -3.51 -22.71
CA GLU A 155 7.33 -3.77 -22.79
C GLU A 155 8.16 -2.73 -22.04
N SER A 156 7.87 -1.44 -22.23
CA SER A 156 8.53 -0.36 -21.51
C SER A 156 8.29 -0.45 -20.00
N TRP A 157 7.08 -0.82 -19.58
CA TRP A 157 6.71 -1.02 -18.19
C TRP A 157 7.46 -2.22 -17.60
N LYS A 158 7.51 -3.36 -18.30
CA LYS A 158 8.31 -4.53 -17.89
C LYS A 158 9.81 -4.20 -17.79
N ALA A 159 10.35 -3.44 -18.74
CA ALA A 159 11.75 -3.00 -18.70
C ALA A 159 12.01 -2.09 -17.49
N ARG A 160 11.13 -1.11 -17.22
CA ARG A 160 11.19 -0.27 -16.02
C ARG A 160 11.10 -1.09 -14.74
N GLN A 161 10.18 -2.05 -14.67
CA GLN A 161 10.04 -2.96 -13.53
C GLN A 161 11.30 -3.80 -13.30
N ARG A 162 11.93 -4.33 -14.36
CA ARG A 162 13.22 -5.05 -14.25
C ARG A 162 14.31 -4.14 -13.71
N GLN A 163 14.46 -2.95 -14.27
CA GLN A 163 15.46 -1.98 -13.81
C GLN A 163 15.23 -1.54 -12.36
N GLU A 164 13.98 -1.26 -11.98
CA GLU A 164 13.59 -0.92 -10.61
C GLU A 164 13.95 -2.05 -9.64
N THR A 165 13.68 -3.30 -10.05
CA THR A 165 14.00 -4.49 -9.26
C THR A 165 15.50 -4.67 -9.09
N GLU A 166 16.28 -4.56 -10.16
CA GLU A 166 17.76 -4.63 -10.09
C GLU A 166 18.33 -3.54 -9.17
N ASN A 167 17.82 -2.31 -9.30
CA ASN A 167 18.20 -1.18 -8.45
C ASN A 167 17.85 -1.45 -6.98
N ALA A 168 16.66 -2.00 -6.69
CA ALA A 168 16.25 -2.34 -5.34
C ALA A 168 17.11 -3.46 -4.75
N LEU A 169 17.35 -4.53 -5.51
CA LEU A 169 18.18 -5.67 -5.10
C LEU A 169 19.62 -5.25 -4.77
N SER A 170 20.20 -4.29 -5.50
CA SER A 170 21.54 -3.78 -5.20
C SER A 170 21.69 -3.19 -3.79
N LYS A 171 20.59 -2.68 -3.21
CA LYS A 171 20.52 -2.10 -1.87
C LYS A 171 19.86 -3.02 -0.85
N ALA A 172 19.30 -4.13 -1.29
CA ALA A 172 18.49 -5.00 -0.47
C ALA A 172 19.34 -5.82 0.52
N ARG A 173 18.69 -6.18 1.64
CA ARG A 173 19.30 -7.06 2.63
C ARG A 173 19.72 -8.39 2.00
N PRO A 174 20.80 -9.03 2.48
CA PRO A 174 21.34 -10.25 1.86
C PRO A 174 20.30 -11.36 1.66
N TRP A 175 19.39 -11.56 2.61
CA TRP A 175 18.37 -12.59 2.51
C TRP A 175 17.30 -12.27 1.44
N VAL A 176 17.02 -10.99 1.14
CA VAL A 176 16.08 -10.59 0.08
C VAL A 176 16.66 -10.92 -1.29
N ARG A 177 17.95 -10.62 -1.50
CA ARG A 177 18.66 -11.00 -2.73
C ARG A 177 18.64 -12.51 -2.93
N ARG A 178 19.00 -13.25 -1.88
CA ARG A 178 18.97 -14.72 -1.88
C ARG A 178 17.57 -15.28 -2.17
N LEU A 179 16.53 -14.70 -1.56
CA LEU A 179 15.14 -15.08 -1.84
C LEU A 179 14.80 -14.90 -3.32
N TRP A 180 15.13 -13.73 -3.88
CA TRP A 180 14.84 -13.42 -5.28
C TRP A 180 15.58 -14.33 -6.25
N GLU A 181 16.84 -14.65 -5.97
CA GLU A 181 17.67 -15.54 -6.76
C GLU A 181 17.17 -17.01 -6.71
N GLU A 182 16.87 -17.54 -5.51
CA GLU A 182 16.39 -18.91 -5.33
C GLU A 182 15.01 -19.14 -5.98
N ASP A 183 14.13 -18.14 -5.89
CA ASP A 183 12.75 -18.24 -6.39
C ASP A 183 12.55 -17.62 -7.78
N LYS A 184 13.60 -17.06 -8.40
CA LYS A 184 13.58 -16.37 -9.70
C LYS A 184 12.51 -15.27 -9.82
N GLY A 185 12.09 -14.70 -8.69
CA GLY A 185 10.98 -13.75 -8.62
C GLY A 185 9.60 -14.32 -8.97
N GLU A 186 9.45 -15.65 -9.06
CA GLU A 186 8.20 -16.28 -9.45
C GLU A 186 7.27 -16.53 -8.25
N LYS A 187 7.84 -17.00 -7.13
CA LYS A 187 7.08 -17.40 -5.94
C LYS A 187 6.64 -16.22 -5.10
N VAL A 188 5.54 -16.41 -4.37
CA VAL A 188 5.12 -15.48 -3.32
C VAL A 188 5.98 -15.70 -2.07
N TRP A 189 6.01 -14.72 -1.18
CA TRP A 189 6.72 -14.84 0.09
C TRP A 189 5.89 -14.21 1.21
N GLY A 190 5.99 -14.78 2.41
CA GLY A 190 5.30 -14.27 3.59
C GLY A 190 4.82 -15.40 4.48
N TYR A 191 3.63 -15.23 5.06
CA TYR A 191 3.15 -16.08 6.15
C TYR A 191 1.71 -16.54 5.93
N GLY A 192 1.41 -17.76 6.39
CA GLY A 192 0.04 -18.16 6.69
C GLY A 192 -0.41 -17.45 7.97
N MET A 193 -1.66 -16.96 7.99
CA MET A 193 -2.18 -16.17 9.11
C MET A 193 -3.61 -16.59 9.45
N PHE A 194 -3.82 -16.95 10.71
CA PHE A 194 -5.15 -17.08 11.30
C PHE A 194 -5.56 -15.76 11.94
N ILE A 195 -6.85 -15.45 11.83
CA ILE A 195 -7.47 -14.32 12.51
C ILE A 195 -8.53 -14.91 13.41
N ASP A 196 -8.39 -14.68 14.71
CA ASP A 196 -9.41 -15.06 15.69
C ASP A 196 -10.74 -14.39 15.32
N PRO A 197 -11.85 -15.13 15.19
CA PRO A 197 -13.18 -14.56 14.96
C PRO A 197 -13.56 -13.48 15.97
N LYS A 198 -12.98 -13.49 17.18
CA LYS A 198 -13.18 -12.51 18.25
C LYS A 198 -12.11 -11.42 18.30
N ALA A 199 -11.20 -11.36 17.31
CA ALA A 199 -10.13 -10.37 17.27
C ALA A 199 -10.66 -8.93 17.17
N PHE A 200 -11.78 -8.75 16.47
CA PHE A 200 -12.40 -7.45 16.21
C PHE A 200 -13.77 -7.35 16.85
N ALA A 201 -14.15 -6.16 17.31
CA ALA A 201 -15.48 -5.85 17.79
C ALA A 201 -16.47 -5.61 16.63
N ASN A 202 -15.99 -5.11 15.49
CA ASN A 202 -16.78 -4.83 14.29
C ASN A 202 -15.88 -4.70 13.04
N ASP A 203 -16.50 -4.61 11.86
CA ASP A 203 -15.81 -4.51 10.57
C ASP A 203 -14.98 -3.22 10.44
N GLU A 204 -15.41 -2.10 11.01
CA GLU A 204 -14.65 -0.84 10.98
C GLU A 204 -13.32 -0.95 11.75
N GLU A 205 -13.32 -1.66 12.88
CA GLU A 205 -12.08 -1.97 13.61
C GLU A 205 -11.17 -2.89 12.79
N ALA A 206 -11.74 -3.88 12.12
CA ALA A 206 -11.00 -4.76 11.23
C ALA A 206 -10.34 -3.97 10.08
N ASP A 207 -11.07 -3.10 9.40
CA ASP A 207 -10.56 -2.27 8.30
C ASP A 207 -9.44 -1.33 8.78
N ARG A 208 -9.62 -0.67 9.93
CA ARG A 208 -8.57 0.17 10.53
C ARG A 208 -7.33 -0.62 10.87
N TYR A 209 -7.49 -1.83 11.42
CA TYR A 209 -6.37 -2.72 11.72
C TYR A 209 -5.63 -3.12 10.45
N MET A 210 -6.35 -3.56 9.40
CA MET A 210 -5.76 -3.99 8.13
C MET A 210 -4.99 -2.84 7.48
N ALA A 211 -5.61 -1.67 7.34
CA ALA A 211 -4.97 -0.49 6.75
C ALA A 211 -3.67 -0.11 7.48
N ARG A 212 -3.69 -0.15 8.82
CA ARG A 212 -2.53 0.20 9.63
C ARG A 212 -1.42 -0.85 9.57
N ARG A 213 -1.77 -2.13 9.68
CA ARG A 213 -0.84 -3.25 9.53
C ARG A 213 -0.16 -3.18 8.16
N ASP A 214 -0.94 -2.98 7.10
CA ASP A 214 -0.43 -2.99 5.73
C ASP A 214 0.47 -1.77 5.45
N GLY A 215 0.14 -0.60 6.00
CA GLY A 215 1.03 0.57 5.96
C GLY A 215 2.38 0.30 6.64
N VAL A 216 2.39 -0.30 7.83
CA VAL A 216 3.63 -0.64 8.55
C VAL A 216 4.46 -1.66 7.78
N LEU A 217 3.82 -2.72 7.26
CA LEU A 217 4.50 -3.75 6.48
C LEU A 217 4.99 -3.23 5.13
N PHE A 218 4.29 -2.29 4.51
CA PHE A 218 4.74 -1.63 3.29
C PHE A 218 6.06 -0.88 3.52
N HIS A 219 6.13 -0.03 4.54
CA HIS A 219 7.37 0.69 4.85
C HIS A 219 8.51 -0.23 5.30
N ALA A 220 8.19 -1.28 6.07
CA ALA A 220 9.19 -2.24 6.51
C ALA A 220 9.79 -3.05 5.34
N ARG A 221 9.00 -3.36 4.30
CA ARG A 221 9.50 -3.99 3.07
C ARG A 221 10.44 -3.06 2.30
N ASP A 222 10.10 -1.78 2.19
CA ASP A 222 10.96 -0.80 1.55
C ASP A 222 12.31 -0.68 2.27
N ALA A 223 12.28 -0.63 3.61
CA ALA A 223 13.49 -0.54 4.45
C ALA A 223 14.47 -1.73 4.29
N VAL A 224 14.02 -2.87 3.78
CA VAL A 224 14.89 -4.03 3.50
C VAL A 224 15.25 -4.20 2.03
N GLY A 225 14.85 -3.25 1.18
CA GLY A 225 15.03 -3.28 -0.27
C GLY A 225 14.08 -4.24 -0.99
N ALA A 226 12.95 -4.57 -0.36
CA ALA A 226 11.86 -5.35 -0.96
C ALA A 226 10.66 -4.46 -1.36
N GLY A 227 10.85 -3.14 -1.42
CA GLY A 227 9.80 -2.16 -1.75
C GLY A 227 9.48 -2.00 -3.24
N SER A 228 10.36 -2.46 -4.14
CA SER A 228 10.09 -2.41 -5.59
C SER A 228 8.82 -3.16 -5.93
N SER A 229 8.03 -2.65 -6.87
CA SER A 229 6.73 -3.23 -7.22
C SER A 229 6.81 -4.74 -7.51
N ALA A 230 7.83 -5.22 -8.22
CA ALA A 230 8.02 -6.64 -8.51
C ALA A 230 8.19 -7.54 -7.27
N ILE A 231 9.02 -7.14 -6.30
CA ILE A 231 9.27 -7.92 -5.06
C ILE A 231 8.10 -7.74 -4.08
N ASN A 232 7.63 -6.49 -3.94
CA ASN A 232 6.58 -6.11 -3.02
C ASN A 232 5.25 -6.80 -3.33
N ASN A 233 4.89 -6.91 -4.62
CA ASN A 233 3.66 -7.57 -5.06
C ASN A 233 3.67 -9.09 -4.83
N LYS A 234 4.83 -9.68 -4.53
CA LYS A 234 4.96 -11.09 -4.17
C LYS A 234 4.78 -11.34 -2.66
N TRP A 235 4.80 -10.29 -1.84
CA TRP A 235 4.53 -10.43 -0.42
C TRP A 235 3.05 -10.76 -0.18
N LYS A 236 2.78 -11.77 0.65
CA LYS A 236 1.42 -12.17 1.02
C LYS A 236 1.32 -12.54 2.50
N LEU A 237 0.20 -12.13 3.11
CA LEU A 237 -0.32 -12.73 4.32
C LEU A 237 -1.51 -13.59 3.90
N GLN A 238 -1.27 -14.89 3.71
CA GLN A 238 -2.30 -15.82 3.28
C GLN A 238 -3.27 -16.05 4.45
N LYS A 239 -4.48 -15.50 4.35
CA LYS A 239 -5.54 -15.73 5.35
C LYS A 239 -5.91 -17.21 5.34
N LEU A 240 -5.82 -17.84 6.50
CA LEU A 240 -6.20 -19.23 6.73
C LEU A 240 -7.53 -19.27 7.47
N GLU A 241 -8.34 -20.27 7.16
CA GLU A 241 -9.64 -20.47 7.80
C GLU A 241 -9.49 -20.88 9.25
N TRP A 242 -10.15 -20.16 10.14
CA TRP A 242 -10.23 -20.55 11.54
C TRP A 242 -10.94 -21.91 11.66
N PRO A 243 -10.40 -22.89 12.41
CA PRO A 243 -11.06 -24.17 12.58
C PRO A 243 -12.39 -23.97 13.32
N THR A 244 -13.49 -24.39 12.70
CA THR A 244 -14.80 -24.44 13.37
C THR A 244 -14.79 -25.54 14.43
N SER A 245 -15.41 -25.28 15.57
CA SER A 245 -15.54 -26.22 16.70
C SER A 245 -16.04 -27.60 16.26
N ASP A 246 -16.86 -27.63 15.22
CA ASP A 246 -17.58 -28.83 14.77
C ASP A 246 -16.67 -29.80 13.99
N ALA A 247 -15.54 -29.30 13.46
CA ALA A 247 -14.53 -30.13 12.79
C ALA A 247 -13.60 -30.86 13.78
N ALA A 248 -13.59 -30.47 15.06
CA ALA A 248 -12.88 -31.17 16.12
C ALA A 248 -13.74 -32.34 16.65
N GLY A 249 -14.01 -33.31 15.78
CA GLY A 249 -14.87 -34.45 16.10
C GLY A 249 -14.40 -35.23 17.34
N GLY A 250 -15.33 -35.42 18.29
CA GLY A 250 -15.33 -36.59 19.17
C GLY A 250 -15.02 -36.42 20.66
N GLY A 251 -15.12 -35.23 21.25
CA GLY A 251 -14.88 -35.02 22.68
C GLY A 251 -16.15 -34.66 23.45
N LYS A 252 -16.60 -35.56 24.34
CA LYS A 252 -17.66 -35.37 25.35
C LYS A 252 -17.73 -33.93 25.87
N GLU A 253 -18.89 -33.33 25.66
CA GLU A 253 -19.37 -32.09 26.27
C GLU A 253 -19.14 -32.14 27.80
N MET A 254 -18.05 -31.53 28.28
CA MET A 254 -17.84 -31.32 29.71
C MET A 254 -18.79 -30.20 30.15
N SER A 255 -19.93 -30.63 30.68
CA SER A 255 -20.94 -29.79 31.33
C SER A 255 -20.28 -28.92 32.42
N ALA A 256 -19.97 -27.68 32.05
CA ALA A 256 -19.55 -26.64 32.98
C ALA A 256 -20.79 -26.21 33.77
N ARG A 257 -20.88 -26.68 35.02
CA ARG A 257 -21.89 -26.27 36.00
C ARG A 257 -21.86 -24.75 36.15
N GLN A 258 -22.95 -24.13 35.71
CA GLN A 258 -23.25 -22.72 35.88
C GLN A 258 -23.67 -22.47 37.33
N ALA A 259 -22.77 -21.91 38.14
CA ALA A 259 -23.10 -21.37 39.44
C ALA A 259 -23.61 -19.93 39.25
N VAL A 260 -24.92 -19.76 39.43
CA VAL A 260 -25.61 -18.48 39.46
C VAL A 260 -25.27 -17.76 40.75
N GLY A 261 -24.46 -16.70 40.66
CA GLY A 261 -24.21 -15.74 41.73
C GLY A 261 -24.53 -14.34 41.20
N ARG A 262 -25.71 -13.84 41.55
CA ARG A 262 -26.21 -12.49 41.23
C ARG A 262 -25.69 -11.54 42.30
N GLY A 263 -24.91 -10.54 41.92
CA GLY A 263 -24.44 -9.49 42.81
C GLY A 263 -24.23 -8.21 42.02
N ASP A 264 -25.12 -7.23 42.26
CA ASP A 264 -25.05 -5.86 41.77
C ASP A 264 -23.93 -5.11 42.51
N ALA A 265 -22.99 -4.47 41.80
CA ALA A 265 -22.10 -3.48 42.39
C ALA A 265 -21.55 -2.50 41.35
N GLU A 266 -21.81 -1.23 41.67
CA GLU A 266 -21.31 0.06 41.19
C GLU A 266 -19.98 0.11 40.41
N GLU A 267 -20.03 0.89 39.34
CA GLU A 267 -18.94 1.23 38.42
C GLU A 267 -18.20 2.47 38.97
N ASP A 268 -17.10 2.24 39.69
CA ASP A 268 -16.19 3.30 40.14
C ASP A 268 -14.93 3.34 39.25
N THR A 269 -14.72 4.48 38.59
CA THR A 269 -13.68 4.71 37.58
C THR A 269 -12.41 5.22 38.27
N SER A 270 -11.67 4.33 38.93
CA SER A 270 -10.34 4.64 39.46
C SER A 270 -9.21 3.98 38.64
N GLU A 271 -8.38 4.87 38.10
CA GLU A 271 -6.94 4.77 37.81
C GLU A 271 -6.30 3.36 37.76
N LEU A 272 -6.04 2.93 36.52
CA LEU A 272 -5.46 1.65 36.11
C LEU A 272 -3.97 1.52 36.49
N THR A 273 -3.68 1.08 37.71
CA THR A 273 -2.49 0.25 37.98
C THR A 273 -2.99 -1.17 38.25
N ILE A 274 -3.22 -1.93 37.18
CA ILE A 274 -3.69 -3.32 37.23
C ILE A 274 -2.54 -4.20 37.75
N ASP A 275 -2.78 -4.88 38.87
CA ASP A 275 -2.09 -6.14 39.22
C ASP A 275 -2.42 -7.18 38.14
N GLU A 276 -1.62 -7.23 37.06
CA GLU A 276 -1.78 -8.16 35.92
C GLU A 276 -1.49 -9.63 36.29
N ASP A 277 -0.92 -9.90 37.46
CA ASP A 277 -0.27 -11.19 37.76
C ASP A 277 -1.22 -12.35 38.09
N GLN A 278 -2.46 -12.12 38.56
CA GLN A 278 -3.37 -13.24 38.93
C GLN A 278 -4.44 -13.55 37.87
N ARG A 279 -4.80 -12.60 36.99
CA ARG A 279 -5.81 -12.84 35.95
C ARG A 279 -5.23 -13.49 34.69
N GLY A 280 -3.91 -13.43 34.51
CA GLY A 280 -3.21 -13.93 33.31
C GLY A 280 -3.26 -15.45 33.11
N GLY A 281 -3.27 -16.24 34.19
CA GLY A 281 -3.12 -17.70 34.08
C GLY A 281 -4.21 -18.40 33.25
N ARG A 282 -5.48 -18.04 33.48
CA ARG A 282 -6.62 -18.69 32.79
C ARG A 282 -6.71 -18.31 31.30
N GLU A 283 -6.47 -17.04 30.98
CA GLU A 283 -6.50 -16.58 29.59
C GLU A 283 -5.33 -17.17 28.78
N ASP A 284 -4.18 -17.36 29.43
CA ASP A 284 -3.03 -18.01 28.83
C ASP A 284 -3.30 -19.49 28.50
N GLU A 285 -3.98 -20.22 29.39
CA GLU A 285 -4.40 -21.62 29.15
C GLU A 285 -5.38 -21.74 27.97
N GLU A 286 -6.38 -20.86 27.89
CA GLU A 286 -7.33 -20.85 26.76
C GLU A 286 -6.63 -20.52 25.44
N ARG A 287 -5.68 -19.57 25.48
CA ARG A 287 -4.87 -19.21 24.31
C ARG A 287 -3.97 -20.37 23.88
N LEU A 288 -3.33 -21.06 24.84
CA LEU A 288 -2.54 -22.26 24.61
C LEU A 288 -3.37 -23.36 23.94
N ALA A 289 -4.58 -23.63 24.44
CA ALA A 289 -5.49 -24.59 23.84
C ALA A 289 -5.84 -24.22 22.40
N SER A 290 -6.10 -22.93 22.16
CA SER A 290 -6.37 -22.39 20.82
C SER A 290 -5.18 -22.60 19.89
N PHE A 291 -3.95 -22.30 20.34
CA PHE A 291 -2.75 -22.53 19.54
C PHE A 291 -2.54 -24.00 19.16
N ARG A 292 -2.80 -24.96 20.06
CA ARG A 292 -2.70 -26.39 19.73
C ARG A 292 -3.66 -26.81 18.61
N ILE A 293 -4.89 -26.30 18.65
CA ILE A 293 -5.88 -26.53 17.58
C ILE A 293 -5.38 -25.91 16.25
N LEU A 294 -4.87 -24.68 16.29
CA LEU A 294 -4.33 -24.00 15.12
C LEU A 294 -3.09 -24.71 14.55
N CYS A 295 -2.17 -25.20 15.39
CA CYS A 295 -1.01 -25.98 14.96
C CYS A 295 -1.45 -27.25 14.22
N THR A 296 -2.43 -27.98 14.76
CA THR A 296 -2.99 -29.17 14.11
C THR A 296 -3.60 -28.84 12.75
N ARG A 297 -4.39 -27.76 12.67
CA ARG A 297 -4.98 -27.29 11.41
C ARG A 297 -3.90 -26.85 10.41
N PHE A 298 -2.92 -26.07 10.85
CA PHE A 298 -1.82 -25.59 10.02
C PHE A 298 -1.01 -26.74 9.43
N ASN A 299 -0.65 -27.73 10.25
CA ASN A 299 0.06 -28.93 9.80
C ASN A 299 -0.75 -29.68 8.73
N SER A 300 -2.08 -29.81 8.91
CA SER A 300 -2.95 -30.38 7.88
C SER A 300 -2.90 -29.63 6.56
N ILE A 301 -2.90 -28.29 6.58
CA ILE A 301 -2.82 -27.46 5.36
C ILE A 301 -1.43 -27.57 4.72
N ARG A 302 -0.38 -27.50 5.55
CA ARG A 302 1.03 -27.59 5.15
C ARG A 302 1.33 -28.91 4.42
N ASP A 303 0.82 -30.02 4.94
CA ASP A 303 1.12 -31.37 4.45
C ASP A 303 0.29 -31.76 3.22
N ARG A 304 -0.82 -31.06 2.95
CA ARG A 304 -1.57 -31.21 1.68
C ARG A 304 -0.79 -30.64 0.50
N GLY A 305 -0.16 -29.48 0.69
CA GLY A 305 0.52 -28.75 -0.39
C GLY A 305 1.73 -29.49 -0.99
N THR A 306 2.33 -30.44 -0.26
CA THR A 306 3.43 -31.27 -0.79
C THR A 306 2.93 -32.37 -1.72
N ARG A 307 1.69 -32.85 -1.54
CA ARG A 307 1.14 -33.95 -2.34
C ARG A 307 0.69 -33.49 -3.73
N SER A 308 0.08 -32.31 -3.83
CA SER A 308 -0.43 -31.79 -5.12
C SER A 308 0.70 -31.46 -6.10
N GLN A 309 1.84 -30.92 -5.64
CA GLN A 309 2.96 -30.59 -6.53
C GLN A 309 3.59 -31.80 -7.21
N THR A 310 3.46 -33.01 -6.65
CA THR A 310 3.98 -34.23 -7.28
C THR A 310 3.06 -34.76 -8.38
N GLN A 311 1.77 -34.37 -8.38
CA GLN A 311 0.75 -34.98 -9.24
C GLN A 311 0.37 -34.13 -10.48
N GLU A 312 0.71 -32.84 -10.49
CA GLU A 312 0.38 -31.90 -11.58
C GLU A 312 1.19 -32.08 -12.88
N GLY A 313 2.02 -33.13 -12.99
CA GLY A 313 2.68 -33.49 -14.25
C GLY A 313 1.76 -34.10 -15.32
N ILE A 314 0.50 -34.43 -14.98
CA ILE A 314 -0.39 -35.19 -15.85
C ILE A 314 -1.81 -34.59 -15.84
N VAL A 315 -2.13 -33.85 -16.91
CA VAL A 315 -3.47 -33.37 -17.31
C VAL A 315 -3.91 -32.01 -16.72
N SER A 316 -3.76 -30.97 -17.56
CA SER A 316 -4.26 -29.60 -17.36
C SER A 316 -5.79 -29.54 -17.50
N GLY A 317 -6.51 -29.73 -16.39
CA GLY A 317 -7.93 -29.40 -16.25
C GLY A 317 -8.14 -28.02 -15.63
N ALA A 318 -9.24 -27.34 -15.96
CA ALA A 318 -9.56 -26.01 -15.46
C ALA A 318 -9.66 -25.96 -13.91
N PRO A 319 -9.17 -24.89 -13.27
CA PRO A 319 -9.15 -24.78 -11.81
C PRO A 319 -10.57 -24.57 -11.26
N VAL A 320 -11.12 -25.61 -10.63
CA VAL A 320 -12.28 -25.49 -9.76
C VAL A 320 -11.78 -24.95 -8.42
N TYR A 321 -12.19 -23.74 -8.06
CA TYR A 321 -11.90 -23.10 -6.77
C TYR A 321 -12.60 -23.88 -5.64
N SER A 322 -12.00 -24.96 -5.17
CA SER A 322 -12.44 -25.64 -3.95
C SER A 322 -11.83 -24.94 -2.73
N GLU A 323 -12.68 -24.67 -1.74
CA GLU A 323 -12.43 -23.91 -0.50
C GLU A 323 -11.39 -24.54 0.47
N THR A 324 -10.50 -25.42 0.00
CA THR A 324 -9.44 -26.02 0.82
C THR A 324 -8.08 -25.73 0.22
N SER A 325 -7.78 -24.45 0.06
CA SER A 325 -6.52 -23.99 -0.53
C SER A 325 -5.32 -24.44 0.31
N ALA A 326 -4.41 -25.18 -0.32
CA ALA A 326 -3.09 -25.45 0.25
C ALA A 326 -2.32 -24.14 0.47
N LEU A 327 -1.25 -24.20 1.28
CA LEU A 327 -0.34 -23.05 1.39
C LEU A 327 0.31 -22.75 0.03
N GLU A 328 0.25 -21.50 -0.40
CA GLU A 328 0.88 -21.06 -1.64
C GLU A 328 2.40 -21.32 -1.62
N GLY A 329 2.98 -21.60 -2.78
CA GLY A 329 4.42 -21.83 -2.92
C GLY A 329 5.23 -20.60 -2.49
N GLY A 330 6.13 -20.79 -1.51
CA GLY A 330 7.01 -19.74 -0.98
C GLY A 330 6.52 -19.06 0.31
N ILE A 331 5.28 -19.34 0.75
CA ILE A 331 4.85 -19.05 2.12
C ILE A 331 5.65 -19.89 3.11
N ILE A 332 6.09 -19.28 4.21
CA ILE A 332 6.86 -19.96 5.26
C ILE A 332 6.00 -21.07 5.91
N ARG A 333 6.60 -22.24 6.12
CA ARG A 333 5.94 -23.46 6.60
C ARG A 333 6.31 -23.89 8.02
N ASN A 334 7.30 -23.23 8.63
CA ASN A 334 7.82 -23.54 9.97
C ASN A 334 7.40 -22.50 11.02
N VAL A 335 6.46 -21.61 10.67
CA VAL A 335 5.81 -20.64 11.55
C VAL A 335 4.55 -20.14 10.85
N PHE A 336 3.52 -19.87 11.64
CA PHE A 336 2.34 -19.13 11.17
C PHE A 336 2.03 -17.97 12.12
N LEU A 337 1.23 -17.02 11.64
CA LEU A 337 0.82 -15.86 12.42
C LEU A 337 -0.59 -16.02 12.96
N MET A 338 -0.85 -15.45 14.13
CA MET A 338 -2.18 -15.40 14.73
C MET A 338 -2.49 -13.98 15.20
N VAL A 339 -3.66 -13.48 14.77
CA VAL A 339 -4.18 -12.18 15.16
C VAL A 339 -5.32 -12.40 16.15
N ASP A 340 -5.11 -12.00 17.40
CA ASP A 340 -6.13 -11.95 18.46
C ASP A 340 -6.46 -10.51 18.85
N LYS A 341 -7.38 -10.36 19.80
CA LYS A 341 -7.80 -9.07 20.34
C LYS A 341 -6.62 -8.26 20.93
N LEU A 342 -5.62 -8.91 21.51
CA LEU A 342 -4.44 -8.23 22.07
C LEU A 342 -3.52 -7.70 20.97
N SER A 343 -3.32 -8.48 19.91
CA SER A 343 -2.57 -8.07 18.73
C SER A 343 -3.25 -6.87 18.06
N VAL A 344 -4.58 -6.90 17.92
CA VAL A 344 -5.38 -5.78 17.38
C VAL A 344 -5.23 -4.53 18.25
N LYS A 345 -5.36 -4.66 19.56
CA LYS A 345 -5.13 -3.55 20.51
C LYS A 345 -3.71 -2.99 20.43
N SER A 346 -2.69 -3.83 20.18
CA SER A 346 -1.31 -3.35 20.02
C SER A 346 -1.15 -2.44 18.79
N VAL A 347 -1.89 -2.72 17.71
CA VAL A 347 -1.85 -1.97 16.46
C VAL A 347 -2.71 -0.70 16.54
N LEU A 348 -3.90 -0.80 17.12
CA LEU A 348 -4.87 0.30 17.20
C LEU A 348 -4.71 1.17 18.46
N GLY A 349 -3.86 0.76 19.41
CA GLY A 349 -3.71 1.39 20.72
C GLY A 349 -3.32 2.88 20.70
N ALA A 350 -3.60 3.54 21.83
CA ALA A 350 -3.56 4.99 21.98
C ALA A 350 -2.19 5.62 21.65
N HIS A 351 -1.09 4.93 21.96
CA HIS A 351 0.26 5.49 21.76
C HIS A 351 0.70 5.53 20.30
N ARG A 352 0.02 4.79 19.41
CA ARG A 352 0.24 4.82 17.95
C ARG A 352 1.69 4.61 17.47
N LEU A 353 2.63 4.25 18.34
CA LEU A 353 4.01 4.02 17.98
C LEU A 353 4.12 2.68 17.24
N VAL A 354 4.78 2.70 16.08
CA VAL A 354 4.97 1.48 15.25
C VAL A 354 5.75 0.40 16.01
N ASP A 355 6.59 0.81 16.96
CA ASP A 355 7.41 -0.05 17.79
C ASP A 355 6.63 -0.90 18.78
N ASP A 356 5.41 -0.48 19.10
CA ASP A 356 4.52 -1.17 20.04
C ASP A 356 3.60 -2.19 19.35
N MET A 357 3.64 -2.24 18.01
CA MET A 357 2.78 -3.10 17.21
C MET A 357 3.39 -4.48 17.03
N TRP A 358 2.64 -5.52 17.40
CA TRP A 358 3.10 -6.90 17.31
C TRP A 358 1.98 -7.86 16.91
N VAL A 359 2.38 -9.07 16.52
CA VAL A 359 1.50 -10.21 16.24
C VAL A 359 2.08 -11.46 16.89
N TRP A 360 1.25 -12.47 17.14
CA TRP A 360 1.73 -13.77 17.57
C TRP A 360 2.36 -14.54 16.41
N ALA A 361 3.56 -15.07 16.62
CA ALA A 361 4.19 -16.08 15.78
C ALA A 361 4.19 -17.42 16.52
N VAL A 362 3.60 -18.44 15.90
CA VAL A 362 3.36 -19.74 16.50
C VAL A 362 4.23 -20.79 15.81
N ASP A 363 4.91 -21.61 16.60
CA ASP A 363 5.71 -22.75 16.14
C ASP A 363 4.80 -23.98 15.98
N PRO A 364 4.50 -24.39 14.74
CA PRO A 364 3.57 -25.48 14.48
C PRO A 364 4.11 -26.85 14.89
N ASP A 365 5.43 -26.97 15.10
CA ASP A 365 6.13 -28.22 15.40
C ASP A 365 6.59 -28.28 16.87
N HIS A 366 6.11 -27.37 17.72
CA HIS A 366 6.43 -27.39 19.15
C HIS A 366 5.77 -28.59 19.84
N ASP A 367 6.58 -29.40 20.53
CA ASP A 367 6.13 -30.49 21.38
C ASP A 367 6.29 -30.11 22.86
N ASP A 368 5.17 -30.09 23.59
CA ASP A 368 5.14 -29.83 25.03
C ASP A 368 5.84 -30.95 25.84
N ALA A 369 5.93 -32.16 25.28
CA ALA A 369 6.43 -33.36 25.95
C ALA A 369 7.96 -33.37 26.12
N ASP A 370 8.70 -32.85 25.14
CA ASP A 370 10.17 -32.92 25.09
C ASP A 370 10.87 -32.22 26.26
N GLU A 371 10.18 -31.28 26.91
CA GLU A 371 10.72 -30.52 28.03
C GLU A 371 10.37 -31.13 29.40
N THR A 372 9.48 -32.12 29.48
CA THR A 372 9.14 -32.79 30.76
C THR A 372 10.17 -33.84 31.20
N LEU A 373 11.10 -34.24 30.33
CA LEU A 373 12.04 -35.34 30.59
C LEU A 373 13.37 -34.91 31.23
N THR A 374 13.61 -33.61 31.44
CA THR A 374 14.93 -33.12 31.90
C THR A 374 15.04 -32.84 33.41
N THR A 375 13.97 -32.96 34.20
CA THR A 375 14.02 -32.71 35.65
C THR A 375 13.12 -33.68 36.43
N ASN A 376 13.47 -34.96 36.42
CA ASN A 376 13.00 -35.89 37.45
C ASN A 376 13.87 -35.67 38.70
N ASP A 377 13.41 -34.82 39.63
CA ASP A 377 13.59 -35.00 41.10
C ASP A 377 13.34 -33.75 41.96
N GLU A 378 12.92 -32.60 41.40
CA GLU A 378 12.46 -31.47 42.23
C GLU A 378 10.94 -31.28 42.20
N PRO A 379 10.30 -31.09 43.38
CA PRO A 379 8.87 -30.92 43.49
C PRO A 379 8.43 -29.70 42.67
N ARG A 380 7.29 -29.86 41.96
CA ARG A 380 6.60 -28.85 41.15
C ARG A 380 6.43 -27.52 41.90
N GLN A 381 7.50 -26.73 41.94
CA GLN A 381 7.38 -25.30 42.21
C GLN A 381 6.70 -24.72 40.98
N SER A 382 5.63 -23.97 41.24
CA SER A 382 4.87 -23.12 40.32
C SER A 382 5.62 -22.79 39.03
N GLU A 383 4.98 -23.05 37.88
CA GLU A 383 5.46 -22.70 36.54
C GLU A 383 6.37 -21.47 36.56
N THR A 384 7.68 -21.66 36.39
CA THR A 384 8.62 -20.55 36.35
C THR A 384 8.18 -19.59 35.24
N PRO A 385 7.83 -18.32 35.56
CA PRO A 385 7.55 -17.30 34.57
C PRO A 385 8.73 -17.23 33.62
N GLY A 386 8.47 -17.37 32.31
CA GLY A 386 9.54 -17.35 31.30
C GLY A 386 9.97 -18.73 30.79
N ARG A 387 9.02 -19.63 30.54
CA ARG A 387 9.25 -20.81 29.68
C ARG A 387 8.70 -20.57 28.29
N TYR A 388 9.39 -21.04 27.24
CA TYR A 388 8.87 -21.00 25.88
C TYR A 388 7.72 -22.00 25.72
N ARG A 389 6.57 -21.52 25.25
CA ARG A 389 5.33 -22.29 25.15
C ARG A 389 4.88 -22.55 23.69
N GLY A 390 5.82 -22.55 22.75
CA GLY A 390 5.52 -22.75 21.32
C GLY A 390 5.03 -21.50 20.58
N PHE A 391 5.01 -20.33 21.22
CA PHE A 391 4.64 -19.08 20.56
C PHE A 391 5.39 -17.88 21.17
N MET A 392 5.45 -16.80 20.40
CA MET A 392 6.13 -15.56 20.80
C MET A 392 5.52 -14.35 20.10
N ARG A 393 5.69 -13.16 20.68
CA ARG A 393 5.34 -11.91 20.01
C ARG A 393 6.44 -11.52 19.03
N VAL A 394 6.05 -11.04 17.85
CA VAL A 394 6.98 -10.47 16.86
C VAL A 394 6.47 -9.11 16.45
N ARG A 395 7.35 -8.10 16.45
CA ARG A 395 6.96 -6.77 15.97
C ARG A 395 6.62 -6.79 14.49
N LEU A 396 5.61 -6.03 14.08
CA LEU A 396 5.13 -6.07 12.69
C LEU A 396 6.23 -5.76 11.68
N GLN A 397 7.04 -4.72 11.92
CA GLN A 397 8.17 -4.39 11.04
C GLN A 397 9.19 -5.53 10.94
N GLN A 398 9.33 -6.31 12.00
CA GLN A 398 10.35 -7.35 12.12
C GLN A 398 9.95 -8.64 11.42
N LEU A 399 8.64 -8.83 11.16
CA LEU A 399 8.14 -9.90 10.30
C LEU A 399 8.87 -9.90 8.96
N VAL A 400 8.89 -8.76 8.25
CA VAL A 400 9.56 -8.67 6.95
C VAL A 400 11.06 -8.42 7.06
N ASN A 401 11.59 -8.07 8.24
CA ASN A 401 12.98 -7.66 8.37
C ASN A 401 13.90 -8.78 8.86
N ASN A 402 14.05 -8.93 10.17
CA ASN A 402 14.93 -9.94 10.75
C ASN A 402 14.26 -11.31 10.83
N PHE A 403 12.96 -11.36 11.14
CA PHE A 403 12.25 -12.61 11.42
C PHE A 403 12.08 -13.49 10.18
N TYR A 404 11.67 -12.94 9.03
CA TYR A 404 11.53 -13.70 7.78
C TYR A 404 12.84 -14.36 7.37
N GLY A 405 13.94 -13.59 7.30
CA GLY A 405 15.24 -14.10 6.92
C GLY A 405 15.73 -15.24 7.82
N VAL A 406 15.56 -15.08 9.13
CA VAL A 406 15.92 -16.13 10.10
C VAL A 406 15.08 -17.39 9.91
N ARG A 407 13.75 -17.26 9.79
CA ARG A 407 12.86 -18.42 9.64
C ARG A 407 13.02 -19.11 8.29
N ARG A 408 13.30 -18.38 7.21
CA ARG A 408 13.47 -18.96 5.86
C ARG A 408 14.82 -19.61 5.66
N PHE A 409 15.91 -18.98 6.11
CA PHE A 409 17.28 -19.38 5.76
C PHE A 409 18.10 -19.92 6.92
N HIS A 410 17.74 -19.59 8.16
CA HIS A 410 18.53 -19.94 9.36
C HIS A 410 17.72 -20.75 10.40
N GLN A 411 16.64 -21.41 9.98
CA GLN A 411 15.78 -22.18 10.89
C GLN A 411 16.52 -23.26 11.70
N ARG A 412 17.60 -23.83 11.13
CA ARG A 412 18.42 -24.86 11.79
C ARG A 412 19.38 -24.28 12.82
N GLU A 413 19.80 -23.03 12.63
CA GLU A 413 20.72 -22.33 13.52
C GLU A 413 19.96 -21.71 14.71
N TYR A 414 18.78 -21.16 14.43
CA TYR A 414 17.93 -20.47 15.39
C TYR A 414 16.55 -21.14 15.49
N ALA A 415 16.43 -22.06 16.44
CA ALA A 415 15.15 -22.59 16.89
C ALA A 415 14.26 -21.45 17.43
N MET A 416 12.93 -21.61 17.35
CA MET A 416 11.98 -20.59 17.84
C MET A 416 12.20 -20.24 19.32
N LYS A 417 12.57 -21.23 20.16
CA LYS A 417 12.93 -21.00 21.56
C LYS A 417 14.04 -19.95 21.73
N LYS A 418 15.11 -20.01 20.93
CA LYS A 418 16.20 -19.01 20.96
C LYS A 418 15.71 -17.62 20.52
N LEU A 419 14.79 -17.56 19.56
CA LEU A 419 14.19 -16.29 19.13
C LEU A 419 13.30 -15.70 20.21
N TRP A 420 12.55 -16.55 20.92
CA TRP A 420 11.75 -16.16 22.07
C TRP A 420 12.62 -15.64 23.22
N GLU A 421 13.74 -16.29 23.54
CA GLU A 421 14.73 -15.80 24.53
C GLU A 421 15.29 -14.42 24.15
N ALA A 422 15.58 -14.21 22.86
CA ALA A 422 16.01 -12.91 22.36
C ALA A 422 14.90 -11.84 22.47
N ALA A 423 13.64 -12.24 22.24
CA ALA A 423 12.48 -11.35 22.39
C ALA A 423 12.31 -10.82 23.81
N GLN A 424 12.64 -11.64 24.83
CA GLN A 424 12.55 -11.24 26.24
C GLN A 424 13.42 -10.01 26.59
N LYS A 425 14.45 -9.72 25.79
CA LYS A 425 15.37 -8.59 26.00
C LYS A 425 14.84 -7.25 25.46
N SER A 426 13.66 -7.24 24.85
CA SER A 426 13.10 -6.07 24.16
C SER A 426 11.80 -5.58 24.81
N LYS A 427 11.40 -4.33 24.53
CA LYS A 427 10.10 -3.81 24.97
C LYS A 427 8.95 -4.68 24.43
N HIS A 428 7.97 -4.95 25.30
CA HIS A 428 6.81 -5.84 25.10
C HIS A 428 7.15 -7.32 24.92
N GLN A 429 8.39 -7.72 25.21
CA GLN A 429 8.88 -9.08 24.99
C GLN A 429 8.65 -9.55 23.54
N ALA A 430 8.74 -8.62 22.58
CA ALA A 430 8.41 -8.84 21.18
C ALA A 430 9.66 -8.84 20.32
N PHE A 431 9.90 -9.93 19.57
CA PHE A 431 11.15 -10.12 18.84
C PHE A 431 11.49 -8.96 17.92
N VAL A 432 12.77 -8.58 18.01
CA VAL A 432 13.38 -7.58 17.14
C VAL A 432 14.54 -8.14 16.36
N SER A 433 15.50 -8.74 17.05
CA SER A 433 16.74 -9.22 16.45
C SER A 433 17.34 -10.33 17.28
N ILE A 434 18.13 -11.19 16.64
CA ILE A 434 19.00 -12.16 17.31
C ILE A 434 20.23 -11.49 17.93
N HIS A 435 20.55 -10.26 17.52
CA HIS A 435 21.68 -9.51 18.04
C HIS A 435 21.28 -8.73 19.28
N ASP A 436 21.91 -9.05 20.42
CA ASP A 436 21.60 -8.46 21.72
C ASP A 436 21.67 -6.93 21.73
N VAL A 437 22.64 -6.33 21.04
CA VAL A 437 22.78 -4.86 20.96
C VAL A 437 21.56 -4.24 20.28
N GLU A 438 21.11 -4.83 19.18
CA GLU A 438 19.92 -4.37 18.48
C GLU A 438 18.69 -4.58 19.36
N ALA A 439 18.47 -5.78 19.92
CA ALA A 439 17.33 -6.09 20.78
C ALA A 439 17.22 -5.14 21.99
N ARG A 440 18.34 -4.88 22.69
CA ARG A 440 18.40 -3.95 23.84
C ARG A 440 18.22 -2.50 23.43
N SER A 441 18.61 -2.15 22.20
CA SER A 441 18.31 -0.81 21.72
C SER A 441 16.81 -0.55 21.73
N TRP A 442 15.94 -1.56 21.74
CA TRP A 442 14.49 -1.38 21.81
C TRP A 442 13.88 -1.66 23.19
N SER A 443 14.67 -1.58 24.27
CA SER A 443 14.16 -1.64 25.65
C SER A 443 13.68 -0.27 26.14
N ILE A 444 12.87 -0.26 27.21
CA ILE A 444 12.24 0.93 27.81
C ILE A 444 13.29 1.91 28.38
N ASP A 445 14.50 1.43 28.69
CA ASP A 445 15.59 2.23 29.29
C ASP A 445 16.18 3.31 28.35
N ARG A 446 15.64 3.45 27.14
CA ARG A 446 16.05 4.46 26.15
C ARG A 446 15.66 5.90 26.51
N ALA A 447 15.13 6.16 27.71
CA ALA A 447 14.82 7.50 28.19
C ALA A 447 16.05 8.45 28.19
N GLY A 448 17.28 7.93 28.17
CA GLY A 448 18.51 8.73 28.22
C GLY A 448 19.13 9.20 26.89
N TRP A 449 18.72 8.70 25.71
CA TRP A 449 19.47 8.92 24.44
C TRP A 449 18.61 9.41 23.25
N GLN A 450 17.56 10.21 23.49
CA GLN A 450 16.60 10.65 22.47
C GLN A 450 17.03 11.84 21.56
N LEU A 451 18.30 12.24 21.47
CA LEU A 451 18.66 13.37 20.60
C LEU A 451 18.68 13.10 19.08
N PRO A 452 19.14 11.93 18.57
CA PRO A 452 19.29 11.74 17.11
C PRO A 452 17.97 11.43 16.38
N LEU A 453 17.07 10.66 17.01
CA LEU A 453 15.79 10.26 16.40
C LEU A 453 14.75 11.38 16.36
N ARG A 454 14.81 12.31 17.33
CA ARG A 454 13.99 13.54 17.30
C ARG A 454 14.30 14.37 16.05
N LYS A 455 15.56 14.44 15.61
CA LYS A 455 15.94 15.14 14.37
C LYS A 455 15.38 14.46 13.11
N ALA A 456 15.39 13.13 13.03
CA ALA A 456 14.87 12.41 11.87
C ALA A 456 13.34 12.50 11.74
N LEU A 457 12.61 12.39 12.86
CA LEU A 457 11.15 12.56 12.88
C LEU A 457 10.74 14.00 12.54
N PHE A 458 11.52 14.99 13.00
CA PHE A 458 11.30 16.40 12.68
C PHE A 458 11.59 16.71 11.20
N CYS A 459 12.63 16.11 10.61
CA CYS A 459 12.89 16.23 9.17
C CYS A 459 11.77 15.62 8.32
N ALA A 460 11.16 14.51 8.75
CA ALA A 460 10.04 13.89 8.06
C ALA A 460 8.75 14.74 8.13
N LEU A 461 8.49 15.38 9.27
CA LEU A 461 7.37 16.31 9.44
C LEU A 461 7.58 17.60 8.64
N ALA A 462 8.80 18.15 8.63
CA ALA A 462 9.15 19.31 7.80
C ALA A 462 9.04 19.02 6.29
N TYR A 463 9.39 17.79 5.87
CA TYR A 463 9.24 17.35 4.48
C TYR A 463 7.76 17.20 4.07
N SER A 464 6.91 16.67 4.95
CA SER A 464 5.46 16.58 4.71
C SER A 464 4.77 17.94 4.63
N TYR A 465 5.30 18.95 5.34
CA TYR A 465 4.81 20.33 5.29
C TYR A 465 5.21 21.04 3.98
N LEU A 466 6.46 20.86 3.53
CA LEU A 466 6.96 21.43 2.27
C LEU A 466 6.28 20.85 1.01
N GLN A 467 5.71 19.64 1.08
CA GLN A 467 4.93 19.07 -0.02
C GLN A 467 3.53 19.69 -0.18
N HIS A 468 3.03 20.38 0.84
CA HIS A 468 1.69 20.98 0.82
C HIS A 468 1.66 22.41 0.23
N GLU A 469 2.80 23.10 0.16
CA GLU A 469 2.93 24.39 -0.52
C GLU A 469 3.76 24.24 -1.81
N ALA A 470 3.09 23.93 -2.92
CA ALA A 470 3.71 23.99 -4.24
C ALA A 470 2.93 24.96 -5.15
N VAL A 471 3.35 26.22 -5.13
CA VAL A 471 3.22 27.11 -6.30
C VAL A 471 4.64 27.30 -6.86
N PRO A 472 4.91 26.89 -8.12
CA PRO A 472 6.26 26.98 -8.65
C PRO A 472 6.51 28.40 -9.16
N THR A 473 7.36 29.17 -8.47
CA THR A 473 8.07 30.29 -9.10
C THR A 473 9.57 30.04 -9.05
N ARG A 474 10.20 30.24 -10.22
CA ARG A 474 11.60 29.93 -10.51
C ARG A 474 12.42 31.20 -10.25
N ALA A 475 13.35 31.18 -9.30
CA ALA A 475 14.31 32.26 -9.07
C ALA A 475 15.76 31.80 -9.32
N PRO A 476 16.69 32.71 -9.71
CA PRO A 476 17.98 32.34 -10.30
C PRO A 476 19.11 32.15 -9.27
N HIS A 477 20.11 31.35 -9.68
CA HIS A 477 21.27 30.93 -8.91
C HIS A 477 22.17 32.09 -8.41
N PHE A 478 22.51 32.06 -7.12
CA PHE A 478 23.67 32.74 -6.55
C PHE A 478 24.58 31.73 -5.81
N PRO A 479 25.92 31.86 -5.88
CA PRO A 479 26.83 30.93 -5.22
C PRO A 479 27.19 31.44 -3.82
N LEU A 480 27.01 30.60 -2.80
CA LEU A 480 27.67 30.76 -1.51
C LEU A 480 28.61 29.57 -1.28
N HIS A 481 29.90 29.88 -1.25
CA HIS A 481 30.99 28.96 -0.95
C HIS A 481 30.95 28.57 0.53
N GLY A 482 31.08 27.26 0.79
CA GLY A 482 31.70 26.77 2.03
C GLY A 482 30.79 26.00 2.99
N PHE A 483 30.27 24.84 2.59
CA PHE A 483 30.05 23.69 3.48
C PHE A 483 29.98 22.42 2.62
N ARG A 484 30.95 21.51 2.76
CA ARG A 484 30.98 20.23 2.04
C ARG A 484 30.26 19.18 2.89
N VAL A 485 28.98 18.98 2.62
CA VAL A 485 28.23 17.79 3.06
C VAL A 485 28.07 16.91 1.82
N GLU A 486 28.65 15.71 1.84
CA GLU A 486 28.45 14.73 0.77
C GLU A 486 27.00 14.22 0.82
N SER A 487 26.14 14.73 -0.06
CA SER A 487 24.77 14.25 -0.19
C SER A 487 24.49 13.71 -1.61
N ASN A 488 24.71 12.41 -1.79
CA ASN A 488 24.27 11.64 -2.96
C ASN A 488 22.74 11.47 -3.06
N SER A 489 21.97 12.06 -2.14
CA SER A 489 20.51 12.09 -2.15
C SER A 489 19.93 13.14 -3.11
N TRP A 490 20.62 14.27 -3.31
CA TRP A 490 20.12 15.39 -4.12
C TRP A 490 20.14 15.10 -5.63
N ARG A 491 21.18 14.42 -6.14
CA ARG A 491 21.25 14.02 -7.57
C ARG A 491 20.20 12.98 -7.98
N ASN A 492 19.73 12.15 -7.04
CA ASN A 492 18.64 11.20 -7.32
C ASN A 492 17.26 11.90 -7.40
N MET A 493 17.12 13.08 -6.80
CA MET A 493 15.89 13.88 -6.85
C MET A 493 15.78 14.71 -8.12
N GLU A 494 16.86 15.34 -8.60
CA GLU A 494 16.85 16.10 -9.86
C GLU A 494 16.49 15.22 -11.07
N SER A 495 16.89 13.94 -11.11
CA SER A 495 16.49 13.03 -12.19
C SER A 495 15.02 12.57 -12.13
N ARG A 496 14.30 12.85 -11.02
CA ARG A 496 12.90 12.46 -10.82
C ARG A 496 11.91 13.60 -11.06
N VAL A 497 12.38 14.83 -11.21
CA VAL A 497 11.55 16.04 -11.41
C VAL A 497 11.59 16.54 -12.86
N SER A 498 12.50 16.02 -13.71
CA SER A 498 12.63 16.49 -15.10
C SER A 498 11.66 15.89 -16.11
N ASP A 499 10.90 14.84 -15.77
CA ASP A 499 10.17 14.08 -16.78
C ASP A 499 8.66 14.30 -16.65
N ASN A 500 8.16 15.06 -17.61
CA ASN A 500 6.79 15.55 -17.75
C ASN A 500 5.86 14.40 -18.23
N THR A 501 5.64 13.37 -17.42
CA THR A 501 4.77 12.23 -17.78
C THR A 501 3.75 11.89 -16.69
N THR A 502 2.47 11.89 -17.10
CA THR A 502 1.29 11.51 -16.32
C THR A 502 1.37 10.06 -15.86
N TRP A 503 0.99 9.81 -14.60
CA TRP A 503 0.95 8.48 -14.00
C TRP A 503 -0.39 7.79 -14.27
N TRP A 504 -0.35 6.51 -14.66
CA TRP A 504 -1.52 5.65 -14.85
C TRP A 504 -1.61 4.58 -13.78
N PHE A 505 -2.81 4.39 -13.22
CA PHE A 505 -3.16 3.25 -12.37
C PHE A 505 -4.01 2.26 -13.17
N THR A 506 -3.62 0.98 -13.21
CA THR A 506 -4.42 -0.11 -13.79
C THR A 506 -5.31 -0.79 -12.74
N ASN A 507 -6.48 -1.25 -13.18
CA ASN A 507 -7.64 -1.68 -12.36
C ASN A 507 -7.48 -2.96 -11.50
N SER A 508 -6.28 -3.53 -11.37
CA SER A 508 -6.00 -4.67 -10.47
C SER A 508 -5.30 -4.27 -9.16
N GLY A 509 -5.23 -2.97 -8.87
CA GLY A 509 -4.56 -2.41 -7.69
C GLY A 509 -5.36 -1.35 -6.93
N ILE A 510 -6.70 -1.39 -6.94
CA ILE A 510 -7.52 -0.51 -6.10
C ILE A 510 -7.58 -1.09 -4.67
N GLN A 511 -6.47 -0.95 -3.95
CA GLN A 511 -6.43 -0.76 -2.50
C GLN A 511 -5.18 0.07 -2.16
N ALA A 512 -5.11 1.28 -2.71
CA ALA A 512 -4.24 2.33 -2.20
C ALA A 512 -5.12 3.53 -1.90
N ASN A 513 -5.62 3.59 -0.67
CA ASN A 513 -6.26 4.79 -0.14
C ASN A 513 -5.26 5.94 -0.21
N VAL A 514 -5.51 6.90 -1.09
CA VAL A 514 -5.02 8.26 -0.92
C VAL A 514 -5.70 8.77 0.36
N LEU A 515 -4.96 8.80 1.45
CA LEU A 515 -5.35 9.51 2.67
C LEU A 515 -5.32 11.02 2.38
N LEU A 516 -6.38 11.53 1.76
CA LEU A 516 -6.84 12.87 2.08
C LEU A 516 -7.57 12.73 3.42
N PHE A 517 -6.93 13.16 4.51
CA PHE A 517 -7.61 13.32 5.79
C PHE A 517 -8.66 14.43 5.65
N PRO A 518 -9.97 14.18 5.78
CA PRO A 518 -10.91 15.24 6.12
C PRO A 518 -10.82 15.42 7.64
N GLY A 519 -10.29 16.55 8.09
CA GLY A 519 -10.45 16.98 9.49
C GLY A 519 -9.22 16.93 10.40
N THR A 520 -8.00 16.86 9.87
CA THR A 520 -6.84 17.33 10.67
C THR A 520 -6.68 18.84 10.45
N GLN A 521 -7.41 19.62 11.25
CA GLN A 521 -7.03 21.01 11.47
C GLN A 521 -5.62 21.01 12.09
N LEU A 522 -4.71 21.80 11.52
CA LEU A 522 -3.56 22.29 12.27
C LEU A 522 -4.08 22.83 13.62
N PRO A 523 -3.41 22.58 14.75
CA PRO A 523 -3.84 23.14 16.03
C PRO A 523 -4.04 24.65 15.85
N GLU A 524 -5.22 25.19 16.17
CA GLU A 524 -5.54 26.63 16.06
C GLU A 524 -4.43 27.50 16.67
N THR A 525 -3.73 27.00 17.69
CA THR A 525 -2.57 27.64 18.31
C THR A 525 -1.39 27.88 17.37
N LEU A 526 -1.10 27.01 16.41
CA LEU A 526 0.00 27.18 15.44
C LEU A 526 -0.37 28.18 14.33
N ILE A 527 -1.65 28.23 13.94
CA ILE A 527 -2.18 29.22 12.99
C ILE A 527 -2.22 30.60 13.66
N LEU A 528 -2.70 30.69 14.90
CA LEU A 528 -2.70 31.91 15.71
C LEU A 528 -1.28 32.46 15.95
N LEU A 529 -0.29 31.58 16.15
CA LEU A 529 1.12 31.97 16.29
C LEU A 529 1.67 32.67 15.04
N TYR A 530 1.17 32.31 13.86
CA TYR A 530 1.63 32.89 12.59
C TYR A 530 0.83 34.15 12.20
N GLU A 531 -0.46 34.19 12.49
CA GLU A 531 -1.34 35.32 12.15
C GLU A 531 -1.22 36.53 13.09
N THR A 532 -0.76 36.34 14.33
CA THR A 532 -0.68 37.44 15.34
C THR A 532 0.69 38.11 15.44
N LEU A 533 1.72 37.59 14.75
CA LEU A 533 3.04 38.21 14.76
C LEU A 533 3.07 39.44 13.84
N ASN A 534 2.74 40.59 14.44
CA ASN A 534 2.89 41.90 13.80
C ASN A 534 4.37 42.12 13.43
N PRO A 535 4.73 42.32 12.15
CA PRO A 535 6.12 42.51 11.75
C PRO A 535 6.80 43.71 12.42
N ASN A 536 6.06 44.64 13.03
CA ASN A 536 6.60 45.82 13.69
C ASN A 536 6.60 45.75 15.23
N GLY A 537 6.30 44.59 15.84
CA GLY A 537 6.32 44.44 17.30
C GLY A 537 7.74 44.43 17.90
N GLU A 538 7.88 44.89 19.15
CA GLU A 538 9.14 44.79 19.90
C GLU A 538 9.51 43.32 20.14
N GLU A 539 10.77 42.96 19.88
CA GLU A 539 11.32 41.60 19.95
C GLU A 539 11.05 40.90 21.29
N ALA A 540 11.13 41.64 22.40
CA ALA A 540 10.86 41.11 23.74
C ALA A 540 9.41 40.63 23.91
N THR A 541 8.45 41.36 23.33
CA THR A 541 7.02 41.03 23.42
C THR A 541 6.69 39.80 22.58
N GLN A 542 7.30 39.66 21.40
CA GLN A 542 7.10 38.52 20.53
C GLN A 542 7.73 37.24 21.09
N ARG A 543 8.94 37.34 21.66
CA ARG A 543 9.60 36.22 22.32
C ARG A 543 8.80 35.72 23.53
N HIS A 544 8.28 36.64 24.34
CA HIS A 544 7.41 36.29 25.46
C HIS A 544 6.12 35.58 25.01
N PHE A 545 5.52 36.02 23.89
CA PHE A 545 4.33 35.40 23.32
C PHE A 545 4.58 33.97 22.80
N VAL A 546 5.76 33.71 22.21
CA VAL A 546 6.20 32.37 21.80
C VAL A 546 6.37 31.46 23.02
N GLU A 547 6.99 31.97 24.09
CA GLU A 547 7.16 31.25 25.35
C GLU A 547 5.80 30.92 26.00
N GLU A 548 4.86 31.87 26.04
CA GLU A 548 3.51 31.66 26.58
C GLU A 548 2.69 30.67 25.74
N SER A 549 2.81 30.73 24.41
CA SER A 549 2.10 29.81 23.50
C SER A 549 2.64 28.38 23.59
N LEU A 550 3.95 28.23 23.80
CA LEU A 550 4.57 26.93 24.07
C LEU A 550 4.15 26.36 25.43
N GLU A 551 4.02 27.19 26.46
CA GLU A 551 3.52 26.77 27.79
C GLU A 551 2.05 26.32 27.72
N LYS A 552 1.19 27.05 26.98
CA LYS A 552 -0.20 26.64 26.74
C LYS A 552 -0.29 25.32 25.95
N ALA A 553 0.58 25.12 24.96
CA ALA A 553 0.66 23.85 24.25
C ALA A 553 1.15 22.72 25.18
N ARG A 554 2.10 22.99 26.08
CA ARG A 554 2.58 22.03 27.07
C ARG A 554 1.46 21.57 28.00
N GLU A 555 0.70 22.50 28.56
CA GLU A 555 -0.42 22.20 29.46
C GLU A 555 -1.53 21.40 28.75
N ARG A 556 -1.78 21.71 27.48
CA ARG A 556 -2.84 21.05 26.70
C ARG A 556 -2.44 19.67 26.16
N TYR A 557 -1.14 19.42 25.97
CA TYR A 557 -0.63 18.20 25.33
C TYR A 557 0.36 17.39 26.19
N PHE A 558 0.47 17.71 27.48
CA PHE A 558 1.32 17.03 28.47
C PHE A 558 2.78 16.86 27.99
N LEU A 559 3.38 17.92 27.44
CA LEU A 559 4.77 17.88 27.01
C LEU A 559 5.72 17.89 28.22
N PRO A 560 6.87 17.17 28.19
CA PRO A 560 7.78 17.05 29.32
C PRO A 560 8.55 18.36 29.63
N ASP A 561 8.95 18.56 30.89
CA ASP A 561 9.63 19.79 31.39
C ASP A 561 10.88 20.21 30.62
N SER A 562 11.53 19.29 29.91
CA SER A 562 12.63 19.57 28.96
C SER A 562 12.26 20.54 27.83
N ALA A 563 10.96 20.81 27.59
CA ALA A 563 10.49 21.84 26.68
C ALA A 563 10.82 23.28 27.13
N ARG A 564 11.22 23.47 28.40
CA ARG A 564 11.75 24.74 28.93
C ARG A 564 13.22 25.00 28.56
N ASP A 565 13.85 24.10 27.81
CA ASP A 565 15.22 24.32 27.38
C ASP A 565 15.29 25.59 26.51
N SER A 566 15.95 26.62 27.04
CA SER A 566 16.20 27.89 26.36
C SER A 566 16.75 27.71 24.94
N SER A 567 17.42 26.58 24.65
CA SER A 567 17.92 26.24 23.32
C SER A 567 16.82 25.92 22.31
N ILE A 568 15.67 25.39 22.74
CA ILE A 568 14.51 25.11 21.88
C ILE A 568 13.79 26.41 21.52
N VAL A 569 13.61 27.30 22.50
CA VAL A 569 13.01 28.63 22.29
C VAL A 569 13.91 29.47 21.38
N ASP A 570 15.23 29.48 21.62
CA ASP A 570 16.20 30.18 20.76
C ASP A 570 16.23 29.61 19.33
N TRP A 571 16.08 28.29 19.16
CA TRP A 571 16.07 27.66 17.85
C TRP A 571 14.80 28.00 17.06
N PHE A 572 13.63 27.95 17.69
CA PHE A 572 12.37 28.39 17.07
C PHE A 572 12.42 29.87 16.67
N TRP A 573 12.95 30.73 17.55
CA TRP A 573 13.13 32.15 17.27
C TRP A 573 14.05 32.41 16.07
N LYS A 574 15.16 31.67 15.97
CA LYS A 574 16.09 31.76 14.83
C LYS A 574 15.46 31.29 13.52
N LEU A 575 14.66 30.22 13.55
CA LEU A 575 13.97 29.70 12.38
C LEU A 575 12.92 30.71 11.86
N LEU A 576 12.16 31.33 12.76
CA LEU A 576 11.16 32.34 12.42
C LEU A 576 11.80 33.59 11.80
N ASN A 577 12.91 34.06 12.36
CA ASN A 577 13.67 35.18 11.81
C ASN A 577 14.30 34.85 10.45
N MET A 578 14.73 33.61 10.22
CA MET A 578 15.25 33.17 8.93
C MET A 578 14.14 33.17 7.85
N HIS A 579 12.94 32.71 8.19
CA HIS A 579 11.77 32.79 7.29
C HIS A 579 11.37 34.23 6.98
N ARG A 580 11.40 35.12 7.99
CA ARG A 580 11.13 36.55 7.82
C ARG A 580 12.11 37.22 6.85
N LEU A 581 13.40 36.87 6.93
CA LEU A 581 14.43 37.37 6.02
C LEU A 581 14.22 36.87 4.58
N LEU A 582 13.84 35.62 4.40
CA LEU A 582 13.53 35.05 3.08
C LEU A 582 12.28 35.69 2.45
N PHE A 583 11.24 35.96 3.25
CA PHE A 583 10.02 36.62 2.78
C PHE A 583 10.26 38.08 2.39
N LEU A 584 11.05 38.82 3.18
CA LEU A 584 11.47 40.19 2.85
C LEU A 584 12.33 40.23 1.59
N ALA A 585 13.23 39.25 1.40
CA ALA A 585 14.05 39.14 0.19
C ALA A 585 13.21 38.84 -1.06
N ALA A 586 12.18 37.99 -0.95
CA ALA A 586 11.26 37.68 -2.05
C ALA A 586 10.28 38.83 -2.37
N SER A 587 10.01 39.72 -1.40
CA SER A 587 9.15 40.90 -1.60
C SER A 587 9.88 42.07 -2.25
N LEU A 588 11.22 42.03 -2.28
CA LEU A 588 12.10 43.04 -2.86
C LEU A 588 12.62 42.66 -4.26
N SER A 589 12.29 41.45 -4.74
CA SER A 589 12.57 40.92 -6.08
C SER A 589 11.30 40.86 -6.91
#